data_AF-A0A847X3F4-F1
#
_entry.id   AF-A0A847X3F4-F1
#
_cell.length_a   1.000
_cell.length_b   1.000
_cell.length_c   1.000
_cell.angle_alpha   90.00
_cell.angle_beta   90.00
_cell.angle_gamma   90.00
#
_symmetry.space_group_name_H-M   'P 1'
#
loop_
_entity.id
_entity.type
_entity.pdbx_description
1 polymer ?
#
loop_
_entity_poly.entity_id
_entity_poly.type
_entity_poly.pdbx_seq_one_letter_code
_entity_poly.pdbx_strand_id
1 'polypeptide(L)' 'MKLQAVSNRKLYIQIADQIREQILNGAVEPGRQLPSERDLAQNLGVSRPTVREALIALEVAGLVEVRVGVGAFVRPRD' A
#
# COMPACT_ATOMS: atom_id res chain seq x y z
N MET A 1 -23.35 19.10 -18.90
CA MET A 1 -22.47 19.13 -17.72
C MET A 1 -21.20 18.33 -18.05
N LYS A 2 -20.00 18.94 -17.96
CA LYS A 2 -18.73 18.21 -18.15
C LYS A 2 -18.18 17.83 -16.77
N LEU A 3 -18.11 16.53 -16.49
CA LEU A 3 -17.48 16.02 -15.28
C LEU A 3 -15.96 15.96 -15.50
N GLN A 4 -15.20 16.53 -14.58
CA GLN A 4 -13.75 16.33 -14.50
C GLN A 4 -13.47 15.17 -13.55
N ALA A 5 -12.51 14.31 -13.91
CA ALA A 5 -12.15 13.17 -13.10
C ALA A 5 -11.48 13.64 -11.80
N VAL A 6 -12.10 13.34 -10.65
CA VAL A 6 -11.48 13.49 -9.34
C VAL A 6 -10.53 12.32 -9.16
N SER A 7 -9.21 12.57 -9.18
CA SER A 7 -8.24 11.47 -9.17
C SER A 7 -7.76 11.16 -7.75
N ASN A 8 -8.25 10.06 -7.17
CA ASN A 8 -7.59 9.41 -6.03
C ASN A 8 -6.22 8.80 -6.43
N ARG A 9 -5.93 8.79 -7.73
CA ARG A 9 -4.69 8.26 -8.31
C ARG A 9 -3.43 8.81 -7.66
N LYS A 10 -3.41 10.11 -7.33
CA LYS A 10 -2.22 10.70 -6.68
C LYS A 10 -2.04 10.20 -5.25
N LEU A 11 -3.13 9.96 -4.53
CA LEU A 11 -3.06 9.66 -3.10
C LEU A 11 -2.57 8.23 -2.86
N TYR A 12 -3.09 7.23 -3.60
CA TYR A 12 -2.57 5.87 -3.45
C TYR A 12 -1.10 5.76 -3.88
N ILE A 13 -0.65 6.54 -4.88
CA ILE A 13 0.75 6.56 -5.31
C ILE A 13 1.63 7.09 -4.18
N GLN A 14 1.25 8.20 -3.55
CA GLN A 14 1.99 8.76 -2.41
C GLN A 14 2.08 7.78 -1.24
N ILE A 15 1.00 7.05 -0.96
CA ILE A 15 0.99 6.02 0.09
C ILE A 15 1.90 4.85 -0.29
N ALA A 16 1.84 4.38 -1.53
CA ALA A 16 2.69 3.31 -2.03
C ALA A 16 4.17 3.71 -1.94
N ASP A 17 4.53 4.94 -2.31
CA ASP A 17 5.89 5.44 -2.22
C ASP A 17 6.40 5.50 -0.78
N GLN A 18 5.59 5.97 0.17
CA GLN A 18 5.98 5.98 1.59
C GLN A 18 6.24 4.57 2.14
N ILE A 19 5.36 3.61 1.81
CA ILE A 19 5.54 2.22 2.25
C ILE A 19 6.75 1.59 1.55
N ARG A 20 6.93 1.86 0.25
CA ARG A 20 8.10 1.42 -0.51
C ARG A 20 9.39 1.92 0.13
N GLU A 21 9.48 3.18 0.52
CA GLU A 21 10.67 3.72 1.19
C GLU A 21 10.95 3.03 2.52
N GLN A 22 9.92 2.72 3.31
CA GLN A 22 10.07 1.96 4.56
C GLN A 22 10.50 0.51 4.35
N ILE A 23 10.05 -0.12 3.27
CA ILE A 23 10.54 -1.45 2.89
C ILE A 23 12.00 -1.34 2.42
N LEU A 24 12.32 -0.33 1.60
CA LEU A 24 13.63 -0.13 0.99
C LEU A 24 14.73 0.28 1.98
N ASN A 25 14.40 1.04 3.03
CA ASN A 25 15.32 1.41 4.09
C ASN A 25 15.46 0.37 5.21
N GLY A 26 14.70 -0.73 5.15
CA GLY A 26 14.77 -1.83 6.11
C GLY A 26 13.96 -1.61 7.39
N ALA A 27 13.12 -0.58 7.47
CA ALA A 27 12.20 -0.39 8.60
C ALA A 27 11.14 -1.51 8.69
N VAL A 28 10.81 -2.14 7.56
CA VAL A 28 9.96 -3.33 7.51
C VAL A 28 10.74 -4.50 6.91
N GLU A 29 10.97 -5.51 7.73
CA GLU A 29 11.72 -6.71 7.32
C GLU A 29 10.92 -7.58 6.35
N PRO A 30 11.60 -8.28 5.43
CA PRO A 30 10.98 -9.33 4.62
C PRO A 30 10.23 -10.38 5.44
N GLY A 31 9.11 -10.87 4.90
CA GLY A 31 8.23 -11.82 5.57
C GLY A 31 7.32 -11.19 6.63
N ARG A 32 7.56 -9.93 7.03
CA ARG A 32 6.69 -9.24 7.99
C ARG A 32 5.38 -8.82 7.35
N GLN A 33 4.30 -8.98 8.10
CA GLN A 33 2.99 -8.48 7.73
C GLN A 33 2.93 -6.96 7.92
N LEU A 34 2.44 -6.25 6.91
CA LEU A 34 2.07 -4.84 7.03
C LEU A 34 0.82 -4.68 7.91
N PRO A 35 0.61 -3.50 8.53
CA PRO A 35 -0.64 -3.22 9.22
C PRO A 35 -1.84 -3.42 8.29
N SER A 36 -3.00 -3.75 8.87
CA SER A 36 -4.19 -4.04 8.06
C SER A 36 -4.62 -2.83 7.22
N GLU A 37 -5.36 -3.05 6.13
CA GLU A 37 -5.95 -1.94 5.34
C GLU A 37 -6.72 -0.95 6.21
N ARG A 38 -7.38 -1.43 7.27
CA ARG A 38 -8.15 -0.61 8.20
C ARG A 38 -7.22 0.27 9.03
N ASP A 39 -6.16 -0.30 9.60
CA ASP A 39 -5.27 0.43 10.49
C ASP A 39 -4.40 1.43 9.71
N LEU A 40 -3.93 1.06 8.51
CA LEU A 40 -3.29 1.98 7.58
C LEU A 40 -4.21 3.14 7.19
N ALA A 41 -5.47 2.85 6.86
CA ALA A 41 -6.44 3.88 6.50
C ALA A 41 -6.69 4.86 7.66
N GLN A 42 -6.80 4.34 8.88
CA GLN A 42 -6.95 5.15 10.09
C GLN A 42 -5.71 6.02 10.36
N ASN A 43 -4.51 5.45 10.28
CA ASN A 43 -3.26 6.16 10.54
C ASN A 43 -2.99 7.26 9.50
N LEU A 44 -3.36 7.01 8.23
CA LEU A 44 -3.13 7.92 7.12
C LEU A 44 -4.28 8.92 6.91
N GLY A 45 -5.41 8.74 7.60
CA GLY A 45 -6.60 9.59 7.41
C GLY A 45 -7.24 9.44 6.03
N VAL A 46 -7.17 8.25 5.42
CA VAL A 46 -7.67 7.97 4.07
C VAL A 46 -8.71 6.86 4.06
N SER A 47 -9.35 6.62 2.91
CA SER A 47 -10.29 5.52 2.76
C SER A 47 -9.58 4.18 2.57
N ARG A 48 -10.19 3.09 3.05
CA ARG A 48 -9.69 1.71 2.86
C ARG A 48 -9.42 1.34 1.39
N PRO A 49 -10.29 1.70 0.41
CA PRO A 49 -10.00 1.46 -1.00
C PRO A 49 -8.72 2.14 -1.49
N THR A 50 -8.41 3.34 -0.99
CA THR A 50 -7.16 4.04 -1.35
C THR A 50 -5.92 3.29 -0.88
N VAL A 51 -5.96 2.75 0.35
CA VAL A 51 -4.89 1.91 0.87
C VAL A 51 -4.77 0.62 0.06
N ARG A 52 -5.90 0.00 -0.30
CA ARG A 52 -5.90 -1.20 -1.15
C ARG A 52 -5.24 -0.95 -2.49
N GLU A 53 -5.54 0.16 -3.16
CA GLU A 53 -4.87 0.55 -4.41
C GLU A 53 -3.36 0.70 -4.24
N ALA A 54 -2.91 1.27 -3.12
CA ALA A 54 -1.49 1.38 -2.81
C ALA A 54 -0.82 0.00 -2.59
N LEU A 55 -1.48 -0.90 -1.85
CA LEU A 55 -0.98 -2.25 -1.63
C LEU A 55 -0.92 -3.08 -2.93
N ILE A 56 -1.93 -2.94 -3.81
CA ILE A 56 -1.91 -3.56 -5.15
C ILE A 56 -0.74 -3.02 -5.98
N ALA A 57 -0.49 -1.71 -5.95
CA ALA A 57 0.64 -1.12 -6.67
C ALA A 57 2.00 -1.67 -6.17
N LEU A 58 2.14 -1.87 -4.86
CA LEU A 58 3.32 -2.49 -4.26
C LEU A 58 3.48 -3.97 -4.60
N GLU A 59 2.36 -4.70 -4.71
CA GLU A 59 2.34 -6.10 -5.13
C GLU A 59 2.79 -6.25 -6.58
N VAL A 60 2.27 -5.40 -7.47
CA VAL A 60 2.69 -5.33 -8.88
C VAL A 60 4.16 -4.95 -9.00
N ALA A 61 4.64 -4.04 -8.14
CA ALA A 61 6.07 -3.68 -8.06
C ALA A 61 6.94 -4.78 -7.43
N GLY A 62 6.33 -5.83 -6.89
CA GLY A 62 7.04 -6.95 -6.31
C GLY A 62 7.68 -6.67 -4.95
N LEU A 63 7.12 -5.74 -4.18
CA LEU A 63 7.61 -5.42 -2.84
C LEU A 63 6.80 -6.13 -1.76
N VAL A 64 5.54 -6.47 -2.05
CA VAL A 64 4.66 -7.19 -1.14
C VAL A 64 3.91 -8.32 -1.85
N GLU A 65 3.33 -9.21 -1.06
CA GLU A 65 2.37 -10.23 -1.48
C GLU A 65 1.06 -9.98 -0.71
N VAL A 66 -0.05 -9.79 -1.41
CA VAL A 66 -1.36 -9.58 -0.78
C VAL A 66 -2.13 -10.90 -0.74
N ARG A 67 -2.38 -11.39 0.48
CA ARG A 67 -3.16 -12.62 0.72
C ARG A 67 -4.57 -12.26 1.15
N VAL A 68 -5.56 -12.60 0.33
CA VAL A 68 -6.97 -12.30 0.59
C VAL A 68 -7.41 -12.87 1.94
N GLY A 69 -8.01 -12.02 2.78
CA GLY A 69 -8.46 -12.40 4.12
C GLY A 69 -7.37 -12.51 5.19
N VAL A 70 -6.08 -12.39 4.81
CA VAL A 70 -4.94 -12.50 5.73
C VAL A 70 -4.23 -11.16 5.87
N GLY A 71 -3.86 -10.51 4.76
CA GLY A 71 -3.16 -9.22 4.76
C GLY A 71 -2.00 -9.17 3.75
N ALA A 72 -1.21 -8.10 3.80
CA ALA A 72 -0.06 -7.90 2.91
C ALA A 72 1.26 -8.20 3.63
N PHE A 73 2.16 -8.92 2.98
CA PHE A 73 3.47 -9.33 3.53
C PHE A 73 4.60 -8.79 2.67
N VAL A 74 5.67 -8.29 3.28
CA VAL A 74 6.85 -7.83 2.54
C VAL A 74 7.58 -9.01 1.91
N ARG A 75 7.94 -8.91 0.63
CA ARG A 75 8.69 -9.98 -0.04
C ARG A 75 10.18 -9.92 0.31
N PRO A 76 10.89 -11.07 0.31
CA PRO A 76 12.35 -11.10 0.28
C PRO A 76 12.89 -10.29 -0.90
N ARG A 77 14.02 -9.62 -0.69
CA ARG A 77 14.81 -9.08 -1.79
C ARG A 77 15.73 -10.21 -2.27
N ASP A 78 15.58 -10.60 -3.52
CA ASP A 78 16.55 -11.45 -4.21
C ASP A 78 17.81 -10.65 -4.59
#